data_AF-A0A4Q3GP75-F1
#
_entry.id   AF-A0A4Q3GP75-F1
#
_cell.length_a   1.000
_cell.length_b   1.000
_cell.length_c   1.000
_cell.angle_alpha   90.00
_cell.angle_beta   90.00
_cell.angle_gamma   90.00
#
_symmetry.space_group_name_H-M   'P 1'
#
loop_
_entity.id
_entity.type
_entity.pdbx_description
1 polymer ?
#
loop_
_entity_poly.entity_id
_entity_poly.type
_entity_poly.pdbx_seq_one_letter_code
_entity_poly.pdbx_strand_id
1 'polypeptide(L)'
;MELKTVKTHHVPVRYFEGGKGEPLVFLHSAGGLTKDDPFLNALAEKFHVYAPLVPGYGDSEECHEIRDMLDFTLHTFNVVDALGL
;
A
#
# COMPACT_ATOMS: atom_id res chain seq x y z
N MET A 1 4.55 -10.14 6.73
CA MET A 1 3.92 -8.80 6.91
C MET A 1 2.60 -8.89 7.66
N GLU A 2 2.14 -7.82 8.31
CA GLU A 2 0.80 -7.67 8.91
C GLU A 2 -0.12 -6.88 7.95
N LEU A 3 -1.38 -7.31 7.78
CA LEU A 3 -2.34 -6.59 6.93
C LEU A 3 -3.13 -5.59 7.77
N LYS A 4 -3.07 -4.32 7.41
CA LYS A 4 -3.72 -3.20 8.12
C LYS A 4 -4.56 -2.36 7.17
N THR A 5 -5.21 -1.34 7.72
CA THR A 5 -6.04 -0.40 6.95
C THR A 5 -5.76 1.02 7.40
N VAL A 6 -5.60 1.90 6.41
CA VAL A 6 -5.51 3.34 6.60
C VAL A 6 -6.73 3.99 5.95
N LYS A 7 -7.31 5.00 6.60
CA LYS A 7 -8.40 5.78 6.01
C LYS A 7 -7.79 6.82 5.09
N THR A 8 -8.27 6.88 3.85
CA THR A 8 -7.94 7.97 2.91
C THR A 8 -9.21 8.75 2.56
N HIS A 9 -9.08 9.79 1.74
CA HIS A 9 -10.20 10.66 1.35
C HIS A 9 -11.37 9.94 0.67
N HIS A 10 -11.10 8.96 -0.20
CA HIS A 10 -12.13 8.33 -1.04
C HIS A 10 -12.49 6.91 -0.58
N VAL A 11 -11.49 6.10 -0.26
CA VAL A 11 -11.67 4.69 0.10
C VAL A 11 -10.66 4.27 1.19
N PRO A 12 -11.03 3.43 2.16
CA PRO A 12 -10.03 2.82 3.04
C PRO A 12 -9.06 1.95 2.23
N VAL A 13 -7.76 2.10 2.49
CA VAL A 13 -6.71 1.37 1.76
C VAL A 13 -6.14 0.29 2.66
N ARG A 14 -6.13 -0.94 2.14
CA ARG A 14 -5.46 -2.09 2.74
C ARG A 14 -3.97 -1.99 2.47
N TYR A 15 -3.12 -2.31 3.44
CA TYR A 15 -1.68 -2.31 3.23
C TYR A 15 -1.00 -3.34 4.09
N PHE A 16 0.09 -3.91 3.58
CA PHE A 16 0.99 -4.75 4.36
C PHE A 16 2.03 -3.88 5.06
N GLU A 17 2.22 -4.09 6.35
CA GLU A 17 3.25 -3.41 7.16
C GLU A 17 4.18 -4.45 7.79
N GLY A 18 5.46 -4.12 7.92
CA GLY A 18 6.40 -4.98 8.63
C GLY A 18 7.82 -4.47 8.61
N GLY A 19 8.68 -5.14 9.39
CA GLY A 19 10.07 -4.73 9.53
C GLY A 19 10.27 -3.59 10.51
N LYS A 20 11.49 -3.04 10.52
CA LYS A 20 11.93 -1.94 11.38
C LYS A 20 13.03 -1.15 10.66
N GLY A 21 13.18 0.13 10.98
CA GLY A 21 14.21 0.99 10.41
C GLY A 21 13.62 2.17 9.65
N GLU A 22 14.34 2.69 8.66
CA GLU A 22 13.87 3.79 7.81
C GLU A 22 12.58 3.40 7.07
N PRO A 23 11.60 4.31 6.96
CA PRO A 23 10.35 4.03 6.28
C PRO A 23 10.57 3.81 4.77
N LEU A 24 9.91 2.80 4.23
CA LEU A 24 9.92 2.48 2.80
C LEU A 24 8.50 2.18 2.32
N VAL A 25 8.05 2.90 1.30
CA VAL A 25 6.77 2.63 0.62
C VAL A 25 7.02 1.78 -0.62
N PHE A 26 6.37 0.62 -0.72
CA PHE A 26 6.44 -0.25 -1.89
C PHE A 26 5.11 -0.25 -2.65
N LEU A 27 5.14 0.17 -3.91
CA LEU A 27 3.98 0.19 -4.80
C LEU A 27 4.03 -1.01 -5.75
N HIS A 28 3.01 -1.86 -5.70
CA HIS A 28 2.97 -3.08 -6.52
C HIS A 28 2.52 -2.81 -7.96
N SER A 29 2.89 -3.72 -8.85
CA SER A 29 2.41 -3.74 -10.24
C SER A 29 1.06 -4.45 -10.34
N ALA A 30 0.53 -4.65 -11.55
CA ALA A 30 -0.76 -5.31 -11.77
C ALA A 30 -0.89 -6.72 -11.15
N GLY A 31 0.20 -7.36 -10.75
CA GLY A 31 0.21 -8.66 -10.07
C GLY A 31 -0.26 -8.65 -8.62
N GLY A 32 -0.43 -7.48 -7.99
CA GLY A 32 -0.81 -7.40 -6.58
C GLY A 32 0.31 -7.80 -5.63
N LEU A 33 -0.05 -8.06 -4.37
CA LEU A 33 0.84 -8.54 -3.31
C LEU A 33 0.15 -9.61 -2.48
N THR A 34 0.95 -10.42 -1.80
CA THR A 34 0.48 -11.36 -0.77
C THR A 34 1.21 -11.13 0.54
N LYS A 35 0.65 -11.67 1.63
CA LYS A 35 1.23 -11.55 2.98
C LYS A 35 2.66 -12.11 3.08
N ASP A 36 2.93 -13.15 2.30
CA ASP A 36 4.17 -13.93 2.33
C ASP A 36 5.08 -13.62 1.14
N ASP A 37 4.89 -12.45 0.50
CA ASP A 37 5.74 -12.01 -0.61
C ASP A 37 7.22 -11.99 -0.19
N PRO A 38 8.09 -12.79 -0.84
CA PRO A 38 9.47 -12.95 -0.42
C PRO A 38 10.28 -11.66 -0.60
N PHE A 39 9.91 -10.82 -1.55
CA PHE A 39 10.59 -9.55 -1.79
C PHE A 39 10.27 -8.54 -0.68
N LEU A 40 9.00 -8.44 -0.28
CA LEU A 40 8.62 -7.60 0.86
C LEU A 40 9.27 -8.07 2.17
N ASN A 41 9.32 -9.38 2.40
CA ASN A 41 9.97 -9.93 3.59
C ASN A 41 11.48 -9.60 3.62
N ALA A 42 12.17 -9.67 2.47
CA ALA A 42 13.58 -9.29 2.38
C ALA A 42 13.81 -7.78 2.62
N LEU A 43 12.90 -6.91 2.14
CA LEU A 43 12.96 -5.48 2.45
C LEU A 43 12.74 -5.20 3.94
N ALA A 44 11.81 -5.92 4.57
CA ALA A 44 11.47 -5.78 5.99
C ALA A 44 12.61 -6.18 6.95
N GLU A 45 13.64 -6.89 6.47
CA GLU A 45 14.86 -7.15 7.25
C GLU A 45 15.68 -5.86 7.50
N LYS A 46 15.49 -4.81 6.70
CA LYS A 46 16.29 -3.57 6.75
C LYS A 46 15.47 -2.29 6.92
N PHE A 47 14.22 -2.29 6.48
CA PHE A 47 13.34 -1.12 6.44
C PHE A 47 12.07 -1.36 7.24
N HIS A 48 11.41 -0.27 7.64
CA HIS A 48 10.01 -0.33 8.04
C HIS A 48 9.14 -0.18 6.79
N VAL A 49 8.63 -1.30 6.29
CA VAL A 49 7.98 -1.41 4.98
C VAL A 49 6.48 -1.17 5.10
N TYR A 50 5.98 -0.29 4.25
CA TYR A 50 4.55 -0.02 4.02
C TYR A 50 4.23 -0.35 2.56
N ALA A 51 3.41 -1.36 2.33
CA ALA A 51 3.07 -1.84 1.00
C ALA A 51 1.55 -1.76 0.78
N PRO A 52 1.02 -0.59 0.37
CA PRO A 52 -0.38 -0.42 0.08
C PRO A 52 -0.85 -1.27 -1.09
N LEU A 53 -2.06 -1.81 -0.96
CA LEU A 53 -2.79 -2.48 -2.02
C LEU A 53 -3.62 -1.43 -2.75
N VAL A 54 -3.53 -1.44 -4.08
CA VAL A 54 -4.41 -0.63 -4.92
C VAL A 54 -5.87 -1.02 -4.64
N PRO A 55 -6.82 -0.08 -4.54
CA PRO A 55 -8.24 -0.41 -4.37
C PRO A 55 -8.72 -1.44 -5.40
N GLY A 56 -9.49 -2.43 -4.95
CA GLY A 56 -9.91 -3.60 -5.73
C GLY A 56 -8.96 -4.81 -5.65
N TYR A 57 -7.79 -4.68 -5.01
CA TYR A 57 -6.93 -5.82 -4.69
C TYR A 57 -7.22 -6.40 -3.31
N GLY A 58 -6.92 -7.70 -3.15
CA GLY A 58 -7.15 -8.41 -1.89
C GLY A 58 -8.63 -8.51 -1.56
N ASP A 59 -9.00 -8.05 -0.36
CA ASP A 59 -10.37 -7.98 0.14
C ASP A 59 -10.98 -6.56 0.06
N SER A 60 -10.32 -5.62 -0.63
CA SER A 60 -10.78 -4.23 -0.74
C SER A 60 -11.80 -4.02 -1.85
N GLU A 61 -12.70 -3.05 -1.64
CA GLU A 61 -13.59 -2.54 -2.68
C GLU A 61 -12.82 -1.72 -3.73
N GLU A 62 -13.37 -1.63 -4.93
CA GLU A 62 -12.85 -0.74 -5.99
C GLU A 62 -13.06 0.74 -5.63
N CYS A 63 -12.29 1.64 -6.26
CA CYS A 63 -12.45 3.09 -6.15
C CYS A 63 -12.73 3.67 -7.54
N HIS A 64 -14.00 3.97 -7.82
CA HIS A 64 -14.44 4.45 -9.12
C HIS A 64 -13.89 5.84 -9.49
N GLU A 65 -13.36 6.57 -8.52
CA GLU A 65 -12.70 7.85 -8.69
C GLU A 65 -11.31 7.72 -9.35
N ILE A 66 -10.66 6.56 -9.27
CA ILE A 66 -9.37 6.30 -9.93
C ILE A 66 -9.61 5.94 -11.39
N ARG A 67 -9.52 6.91 -12.30
CA ARG A 67 -9.87 6.72 -13.72
C ARG A 67 -8.67 6.75 -14.65
N ASP A 68 -7.60 7.42 -14.23
CA ASP A 68 -6.37 7.56 -14.99
C ASP A 68 -5.12 7.54 -14.09
N MET A 69 -3.95 7.68 -14.71
CA MET A 69 -2.66 7.63 -14.00
C MET A 69 -2.43 8.83 -13.07
N LEU A 70 -3.04 9.98 -13.33
CA LEU A 70 -2.95 11.11 -12.42
C LEU A 70 -3.77 10.83 -11.16
N ASP A 71 -4.99 10.31 -11.32
CA ASP A 71 -5.82 9.89 -10.19
C ASP A 71 -5.08 8.82 -9.34
N PHE A 72 -4.41 7.87 -9.99
CA PHE A 72 -3.60 6.84 -9.30
C PHE A 72 -2.43 7.46 -8.51
N THR A 73 -1.75 8.46 -9.09
CA THR A 73 -0.64 9.16 -8.44
C THR A 73 -1.12 9.93 -7.22
N LEU A 74 -2.21 10.70 -7.36
CA LEU A 74 -2.79 11.49 -6.26
C LEU A 74 -3.39 10.59 -5.18
N HIS A 75 -4.04 9.49 -5.56
CA HIS A 75 -4.52 8.49 -4.60
C HIS A 75 -3.37 7.92 -3.78
N THR A 76 -2.28 7.53 -4.44
CA THR A 76 -1.09 7.01 -3.75
C THR A 76 -0.47 8.07 -2.84
N PHE A 77 -0.39 9.32 -3.27
CA PHE A 77 0.07 10.42 -2.42
C PHE A 77 -0.78 10.54 -1.14
N ASN A 78 -2.11 10.50 -1.25
CA ASN A 78 -3.01 10.54 -0.10
C ASN A 78 -2.82 9.35 0.85
N VAL A 79 -2.44 8.18 0.33
CA VAL A 79 -2.09 7.01 1.17
C VAL A 79 -0.82 7.29 1.96
N VAL A 80 0.23 7.80 1.31
CA VAL A 80 1.50 8.13 1.95
C VAL A 80 1.31 9.19 3.04
N ASP A 81 0.58 10.27 2.73
CA ASP A 81 0.23 11.32 3.69
C ASP A 81 -0.58 10.78 4.88
N ALA A 82 -1.58 9.91 4.62
CA ALA A 82 -2.39 9.30 5.67
C ALA A 82 -1.61 8.31 6.56
N LEU A 83 -0.49 7.77 6.07
CA LEU A 83 0.45 6.97 6.87
C LEU A 83 1.45 7.83 7.66
N GLY A 84 1.45 9.15 7.44
CA GLY A 84 2.35 10.10 8.11
C GLY A 84 3.79 10.04 7.59
N LEU A 85 3.96 9.71 6.31
CA LEU A 85 5.26 9.51 5.64
C LEU A 85 5.58 10.63 4.64
#